data_AF-A0A1Q3FBI9-F1
#
_entry.id   AF-A0A1Q3FBI9-F1
#
_cell.length_a   1.000
_cell.length_b   1.000
_cell.length_c   1.000
_cell.angle_alpha   90.00
_cell.angle_beta   90.00
_cell.angle_gamma   90.00
#
_symmetry.space_group_name_H-M   'P 1'
#
loop_
_entity.id
_entity.type
_entity.pdbx_description
1 polymer ?
#
loop_
_entity_poly.entity_id
_entity_poly.type
_entity_poly.pdbx_seq_one_letter_code
_entity_poly.pdbx_strand_id
1 'polypeptide(L)'
;MPQEIKRERKSNQSTMHPKRSHWNEAPLSPCPIPDISDDELVSISVRDLNRTLKLRGLTRDEIVRMKQRRRTLKNRGYAASCRIKRIEQKDELETEKSQEWRDMEAMHDETVRLQDEVEKLRRNYEALRKFAVSKKIPLPQEMDMM
;
A
#
# COMPACT_ATOMS: atom_id res chain seq x y z
N MET A 1 -22.37 2.98 18.55
CA MET A 1 -21.78 1.82 19.24
C MET A 1 -21.29 0.83 18.19
N PRO A 2 -19.97 0.63 18.02
CA PRO A 2 -19.47 -0.36 17.05
C PRO A 2 -19.79 -1.78 17.54
N GLN A 3 -20.41 -2.58 16.69
CA GLN A 3 -20.73 -3.98 17.01
C GLN A 3 -19.47 -4.85 16.88
N GLU A 4 -19.09 -5.50 17.99
CA GLU A 4 -17.97 -6.44 18.05
C GLU A 4 -18.31 -7.73 17.28
N ILE A 5 -17.56 -8.01 16.21
CA ILE A 5 -17.65 -9.27 15.46
C ILE A 5 -16.89 -10.34 16.27
N LYS A 6 -17.62 -11.13 17.06
CA LYS A 6 -17.08 -12.32 17.74
C LYS A 6 -16.78 -13.41 16.72
N ARG A 7 -15.52 -13.57 16.32
CA ARG A 7 -15.03 -14.75 15.58
C ARG A 7 -14.78 -15.90 16.56
N GLU A 8 -15.73 -16.82 16.68
CA GLU A 8 -15.50 -18.10 17.36
C GLU A 8 -14.46 -18.92 16.60
N ARG A 9 -13.33 -19.21 17.25
CA ARG A 9 -12.36 -20.21 16.79
C ARG A 9 -12.91 -21.60 17.10
N LYS A 10 -13.41 -22.33 16.10
CA LYS A 10 -13.65 -23.77 16.22
C LYS A 10 -12.32 -24.49 16.47
N SER A 11 -12.16 -25.03 17.67
CA SER A 11 -11.04 -25.89 18.06
C SER A 11 -11.27 -27.29 17.49
N ASN A 12 -10.74 -27.58 16.30
CA ASN A 12 -10.62 -28.96 15.83
C ASN A 12 -9.48 -29.64 16.59
N GLN A 13 -9.84 -30.48 17.56
CA GLN A 13 -8.91 -31.34 18.27
C GLN A 13 -8.50 -32.49 17.33
N SER A 14 -7.38 -32.30 16.62
CA SER A 14 -6.78 -33.34 15.78
C SER A 14 -5.72 -34.07 16.59
N THR A 15 -5.93 -35.36 16.84
CA THR A 15 -5.05 -36.25 17.58
C THR A 15 -3.71 -36.40 16.85
N MET A 16 -2.67 -35.76 17.39
CA MET A 16 -1.32 -35.81 16.81
C MET A 16 -0.68 -37.18 17.07
N HIS A 17 -0.74 -38.07 16.09
CA HIS A 17 0.23 -39.15 15.98
C HIS A 17 1.56 -38.52 15.48
N PRO A 18 2.71 -38.76 16.13
CA PRO A 18 3.97 -38.22 15.65
C PRO A 18 4.41 -39.06 14.45
N LYS A 19 3.97 -38.68 13.24
CA LYS A 19 4.71 -39.09 12.04
C LYS A 19 6.05 -38.37 12.10
N ARG A 20 7.05 -39.08 12.65
CA ARG A 20 8.48 -38.74 12.54
C ARG A 20 8.83 -38.67 11.05
N SER A 21 8.55 -37.52 10.46
CA SER A 21 9.15 -37.11 9.22
C SER A 21 10.58 -36.75 9.56
N HIS A 22 11.51 -37.65 9.25
CA HIS A 22 12.95 -37.42 9.32
C HIS A 22 13.34 -36.38 8.27
N TRP A 23 12.90 -35.14 8.46
CA TRP A 23 13.57 -34.00 7.88
C TRP A 23 14.79 -33.79 8.75
N ASN A 24 15.95 -34.16 8.20
CA ASN A 24 17.24 -33.79 8.75
C ASN A 24 17.18 -32.33 9.21
N GLU A 25 17.09 -32.12 10.53
CA GLU A 25 17.38 -30.85 11.19
C GLU A 25 18.86 -30.59 10.96
N ALA A 26 19.17 -30.06 9.77
CA ALA A 26 20.49 -29.57 9.49
C ALA A 26 20.76 -28.42 10.48
N PRO A 27 21.92 -28.42 11.16
CA PRO A 27 22.26 -27.39 12.12
C PRO A 27 22.08 -26.00 11.49
N LEU A 28 21.62 -25.04 12.29
CA LEU A 28 21.23 -23.67 11.90
C LEU A 28 22.36 -22.83 11.27
N SER A 29 23.51 -23.44 10.99
CA SER A 29 24.56 -22.91 10.14
C SER A 29 25.12 -24.05 9.28
N PRO A 30 24.84 -24.06 7.96
CA PRO A 30 25.50 -24.99 7.04
C PRO A 30 27.00 -24.73 7.07
N CYS A 31 27.82 -25.77 7.26
CA CYS A 31 29.24 -25.69 6.96
C CYS A 31 29.41 -25.13 5.53
N PRO A 32 30.28 -24.13 5.31
CA PRO A 32 30.55 -23.63 3.97
C PRO A 32 31.03 -24.80 3.11
N ILE A 33 30.24 -25.15 2.09
CA ILE A 33 30.81 -25.87 0.95
C ILE A 33 31.75 -24.85 0.29
N PRO A 34 33.04 -25.16 0.09
CA PRO A 34 33.97 -24.22 -0.49
C PRO A 34 33.44 -23.74 -1.85
N ASP A 35 33.56 -22.43 -2.09
CA ASP A 35 33.51 -21.82 -3.43
C ASP A 35 32.15 -21.42 -4.05
N ILE A 36 31.09 -21.19 -3.27
CA ILE A 36 29.94 -20.36 -3.73
C ILE A 36 29.53 -19.40 -2.61
N SER A 37 29.64 -18.09 -2.86
CA SER A 37 29.19 -17.06 -1.91
C SER A 37 27.67 -17.01 -1.81
N ASP A 38 27.13 -16.42 -0.73
CA ASP A 38 25.67 -16.24 -0.59
C ASP A 38 25.09 -15.40 -1.75
N ASP A 39 25.80 -14.35 -2.17
CA ASP A 39 25.39 -13.43 -3.24
C ASP A 39 25.38 -14.14 -4.60
N GLU A 40 26.41 -14.93 -4.89
CA GLU A 40 26.47 -15.77 -6.08
C GLU A 40 25.34 -16.82 -6.05
N LEU A 41 25.10 -17.43 -4.89
CA LEU A 41 24.08 -18.47 -4.72
C LEU A 41 22.65 -17.95 -4.95
N VAL A 42 22.34 -16.70 -4.63
CA VAL A 42 21.01 -16.11 -4.91
C VAL A 42 20.86 -15.60 -6.34
N SER A 43 21.97 -15.16 -6.97
CA SER A 43 22.00 -14.52 -8.29
C SER A 43 22.07 -15.52 -9.45
N ILE A 44 22.78 -16.64 -9.33
CA ILE A 44 22.88 -17.66 -10.40
C ILE A 44 21.47 -18.15 -10.80
N SER A 45 21.23 -18.50 -12.06
CA SER A 45 19.95 -19.10 -12.47
C SER A 45 19.75 -20.51 -11.87
N VAL A 46 18.51 -21.00 -11.81
CA VAL A 46 18.28 -22.39 -11.32
C VAL A 46 18.96 -23.42 -12.23
N ARG A 47 19.01 -23.16 -13.54
CA ARG A 47 19.65 -24.04 -14.52
C ARG A 47 21.17 -24.10 -14.28
N ASP A 48 21.81 -22.95 -14.17
CA ASP A 48 23.26 -22.87 -14.04
C ASP A 48 23.72 -23.35 -12.66
N LEU A 49 22.93 -23.11 -11.61
CA LEU A 49 23.17 -23.69 -10.29
C LEU A 49 23.18 -25.22 -10.36
N ASN A 50 22.15 -25.83 -10.96
CA ASN A 50 22.09 -27.29 -11.09
C ASN A 50 23.25 -27.84 -11.93
N ARG A 51 23.69 -27.12 -12.98
CA ARG A 51 24.85 -27.50 -13.81
C ARG A 51 26.14 -27.45 -13.00
N THR A 52 26.42 -26.34 -12.32
CA THR A 52 27.62 -26.15 -11.50
C THR A 52 27.71 -27.19 -10.38
N LEU A 53 26.60 -27.45 -9.67
CA LEU A 53 26.59 -28.42 -8.59
C LEU A 53 26.88 -29.86 -9.08
N LYS A 54 26.38 -30.23 -10.27
CA LYS A 54 26.65 -31.55 -10.89
C LYS A 54 28.08 -31.66 -11.41
N LEU A 55 28.59 -30.63 -12.09
CA LEU A 55 29.96 -30.63 -12.64
C LEU A 55 31.03 -30.69 -11.54
N ARG A 56 30.75 -30.14 -10.36
CA ARG A 56 31.61 -30.25 -9.18
C ARG A 56 31.55 -31.61 -8.49
N GLY A 57 30.74 -32.56 -8.97
CA GLY A 57 30.65 -33.91 -8.42
C GLY A 57 30.01 -33.98 -7.03
N LEU A 58 29.22 -32.99 -6.63
CA LEU A 58 28.55 -32.98 -5.32
C LEU A 58 27.57 -34.13 -5.20
N THR A 59 27.51 -34.70 -4.00
CA THR A 59 26.55 -35.74 -3.65
C THR A 59 25.12 -35.21 -3.65
N ARG A 60 24.13 -36.12 -3.75
CA ARG A 60 22.71 -35.76 -3.73
C ARG A 60 22.35 -34.92 -2.51
N ASP A 61 22.88 -35.27 -1.34
CA ASP A 61 22.57 -34.58 -0.08
C ASP A 61 23.18 -33.18 -0.03
N GLU A 62 24.38 -32.97 -0.57
CA GLU A 62 25.00 -31.66 -0.69
C GLU A 62 24.22 -30.74 -1.65
N ILE A 63 23.74 -31.28 -2.76
CA ILE A 63 22.89 -30.55 -3.71
C ILE A 63 21.60 -30.08 -3.02
N VAL A 64 20.97 -30.96 -2.23
CA VAL A 64 19.76 -30.62 -1.47
C VAL A 64 20.07 -29.52 -0.44
N ARG A 65 21.17 -29.63 0.32
CA ARG A 65 21.61 -28.60 1.26
C ARG A 65 21.83 -27.24 0.59
N MET A 66 22.48 -27.21 -0.59
CA MET A 66 22.71 -25.97 -1.34
C MET A 66 21.41 -25.33 -1.84
N LYS A 67 20.45 -26.14 -2.31
CA LYS A 67 19.12 -25.67 -2.70
C LYS A 67 18.36 -25.09 -1.51
N GLN A 68 18.43 -25.74 -0.34
CA GLN A 68 17.80 -25.25 0.88
C GLN A 68 18.42 -23.94 1.37
N ARG A 69 19.76 -23.83 1.35
CA ARG A 69 20.49 -22.59 1.66
C ARG A 69 20.03 -21.46 0.73
N ARG A 70 20.01 -21.69 -0.59
CA ARG A 70 19.50 -20.72 -1.57
C ARG A 70 18.06 -20.29 -1.28
N ARG A 71 17.16 -21.23 -0.97
CA ARG A 71 15.76 -20.92 -0.65
C ARG A 71 15.66 -20.01 0.57
N THR A 72 16.45 -20.31 1.60
CA THR A 72 16.50 -19.51 2.83
C THR A 72 17.00 -18.09 2.56
N LEU A 73 18.06 -17.93 1.76
CA LEU A 73 18.59 -16.62 1.39
C LEU A 73 17.60 -15.81 0.53
N LYS A 74 16.96 -16.43 -0.47
CA LYS A 74 15.93 -15.74 -1.27
C LYS A 74 14.74 -15.32 -0.43
N ASN A 75 14.27 -16.18 0.47
CA ASN A 75 13.18 -15.83 1.39
C ASN A 75 13.54 -14.68 2.32
N ARG A 76 14.80 -14.58 2.76
CA ARG A 76 15.30 -13.42 3.50
C ARG A 76 15.17 -12.14 2.67
N GLY A 77 15.59 -12.17 1.40
CA GLY A 77 15.43 -11.05 0.47
C GLY A 77 13.95 -10.68 0.25
N TYR A 78 13.09 -11.67 0.03
CA TYR A 78 11.65 -11.44 -0.14
C TYR A 78 11.00 -10.82 1.10
N ALA A 79 11.42 -11.20 2.31
CA ALA A 79 10.93 -10.57 3.54
C ALA A 79 11.33 -9.10 3.62
N ALA A 80 12.57 -8.76 3.24
CA ALA A 80 13.03 -7.37 3.19
C ALA A 80 12.24 -6.57 2.14
N SER A 81 12.13 -7.06 0.91
CA SER A 81 11.35 -6.40 -0.15
C SER A 81 9.87 -6.27 0.21
N CYS A 82 9.29 -7.23 0.92
CA CYS A 82 7.90 -7.14 1.39
C CYS A 82 7.71 -6.00 2.41
N ARG A 83 8.69 -5.81 3.32
CA ARG A 83 8.66 -4.69 4.26
C ARG A 83 8.79 -3.35 3.55
N ILE A 84 9.74 -3.24 2.62
CA ILE A 84 9.96 -2.03 1.80
C ILE A 84 8.69 -1.65 1.06
N LYS A 85 8.11 -2.58 0.28
CA LYS A 85 6.87 -2.33 -0.48
C LYS A 85 5.70 -1.89 0.40
N ARG A 86 5.61 -2.43 1.62
CA ARG A 86 4.54 -2.05 2.56
C ARG A 86 4.75 -0.62 3.08
N ILE A 87 5.98 -0.24 3.34
CA ILE A 87 6.33 1.12 3.79
C ILE A 87 6.07 2.09 2.63
N GLU A 88 6.58 1.80 1.43
CA GLU A 88 6.33 2.60 0.23
C GLU A 88 4.83 2.80 -0.02
N GLN A 89 4.04 1.73 0.02
CA GLN A 89 2.58 1.83 -0.17
C GLN A 89 1.90 2.67 0.93
N LYS A 90 2.38 2.59 2.17
CA LYS A 90 1.86 3.42 3.26
C LYS A 90 2.17 4.89 3.03
N ASP A 91 3.40 5.19 2.64
CA ASP A 91 3.88 6.56 2.43
C ASP A 91 3.20 7.21 1.21
N GLU A 92 2.95 6.43 0.15
CA GLU A 92 2.13 6.84 -1.00
C GLU A 92 0.71 7.24 -0.56
N LEU A 93 0.02 6.39 0.20
CA LEU A 93 -1.32 6.67 0.71
C LEU A 93 -1.36 7.87 1.67
N GLU A 94 -0.33 8.06 2.49
CA GLU A 94 -0.22 9.22 3.38
C GLU A 94 -0.02 10.53 2.59
N THR A 95 0.73 10.45 1.49
CA THR A 95 0.92 11.58 0.57
C THR A 95 -0.38 11.93 -0.17
N GLU A 96 -1.07 10.92 -0.72
CA GLU A 96 -2.35 11.08 -1.42
C GLU A 96 -3.40 11.69 -0.50
N LYS A 97 -3.59 11.13 0.71
CA LYS A 97 -4.49 11.68 1.73
C LYS A 97 -4.18 13.15 2.04
N SER A 98 -2.89 13.48 2.19
CA SER A 98 -2.48 14.85 2.49
C SER A 98 -2.78 15.80 1.33
N GLN A 99 -2.63 15.34 0.09
CA GLN A 99 -2.97 16.11 -1.09
C GLN A 99 -4.48 16.34 -1.21
N GLU A 100 -5.29 15.29 -1.08
CA GLU A 100 -6.75 15.39 -1.09
C GLU A 100 -7.28 16.37 -0.04
N TRP A 101 -6.67 16.38 1.16
CA TRP A 101 -7.06 17.30 2.22
C TRP A 101 -6.77 18.76 1.85
N ARG A 102 -5.61 19.04 1.25
CA ARG A 102 -5.29 20.40 0.74
C ARG A 102 -6.24 20.83 -0.37
N ASP A 103 -6.57 19.92 -1.29
CA ASP A 103 -7.47 20.22 -2.39
C ASP A 103 -8.88 20.52 -1.88
N MET A 104 -9.35 19.78 -0.86
CA MET A 104 -10.62 20.04 -0.19
C MET A 104 -10.64 21.40 0.50
N GLU A 105 -9.57 21.77 1.21
CA GLU A 105 -9.45 23.08 1.86
C GLU A 105 -9.46 24.21 0.83
N ALA A 106 -8.68 24.09 -0.25
CA ALA A 106 -8.66 25.07 -1.34
C ALA A 106 -10.03 25.24 -2.01
N MET A 107 -10.75 24.15 -2.26
CA MET A 107 -12.10 24.17 -2.83
C MET A 107 -13.12 24.79 -1.86
N HIS A 108 -12.97 24.55 -0.57
CA HIS A 108 -13.81 25.16 0.45
C HIS A 108 -13.61 26.68 0.49
N ASP A 109 -12.36 27.14 0.53
CA ASP A 109 -12.01 28.56 0.52
C ASP A 109 -12.54 29.26 -0.73
N GLU A 110 -12.43 28.62 -1.90
CA GLU A 110 -12.97 29.15 -3.15
C GLU A 110 -14.51 29.23 -3.11
N THR A 111 -15.17 28.24 -2.51
CA THR A 111 -16.63 28.27 -2.33
C THR A 111 -17.06 29.43 -1.44
N VAL A 112 -16.36 29.66 -0.33
CA VAL A 112 -16.63 30.80 0.57
C VAL A 112 -16.42 32.12 -0.18
N ARG A 113 -15.32 32.26 -0.93
CA ARG A 113 -15.03 33.46 -1.73
C ARG A 113 -16.13 33.75 -2.74
N LEU A 114 -16.63 32.73 -3.44
CA LEU A 114 -17.70 32.88 -4.41
C LEU A 114 -19.05 33.21 -3.75
N GLN A 115 -19.32 32.65 -2.57
CA GLN A 115 -20.52 33.00 -1.80
C GLN A 115 -20.52 34.48 -1.39
N ASP A 116 -19.38 34.99 -0.92
CA ASP A 116 -19.21 36.40 -0.57
C ASP A 116 -19.40 37.32 -1.79
N GLU A 117 -18.86 36.92 -2.95
CA GLU A 117 -19.02 37.67 -4.19
C GLU A 117 -20.49 37.71 -4.65
N VAL A 118 -21.18 36.57 -4.60
CA VAL A 118 -22.63 36.49 -4.89
C VAL A 118 -23.43 37.36 -3.92
N GLU A 119 -23.11 37.33 -2.62
CA GLU A 119 -23.82 38.15 -1.64
C GLU A 119 -23.59 39.64 -1.88
N LYS A 120 -22.35 40.05 -2.17
CA LYS A 120 -22.01 41.43 -2.52
C LYS A 120 -22.78 41.90 -3.76
N LEU A 121 -22.82 41.08 -4.81
CA LEU A 121 -23.58 41.39 -6.03
C LEU A 121 -25.08 41.51 -5.75
N ARG A 122 -25.65 40.59 -4.96
CA ARG A 122 -27.06 40.65 -4.54
C ARG A 122 -27.37 41.93 -3.76
N ARG A 123 -26.54 42.29 -2.79
CA ARG A 123 -26.70 43.54 -2.00
C ARG A 123 -26.66 44.78 -2.90
N ASN A 124 -25.71 44.84 -3.83
CA ASN A 124 -25.59 45.95 -4.77
C ASN A 124 -26.80 46.04 -5.71
N TYR A 125 -27.23 44.89 -6.25
CA TYR A 125 -28.41 44.79 -7.10
C TYR A 125 -29.66 45.27 -6.37
N GLU A 126 -29.88 44.79 -5.14
CA GLU A 126 -31.07 45.16 -4.36
C GLU A 126 -31.09 46.64 -3.99
N ALA A 127 -29.93 47.23 -3.67
CA ALA A 127 -29.82 48.66 -3.44
C ALA A 127 -30.19 49.48 -4.69
N LEU A 128 -29.69 49.07 -5.86
CA LEU A 128 -30.01 49.74 -7.12
C LEU A 128 -31.49 49.57 -7.49
N ARG A 129 -32.06 48.37 -7.29
CA ARG A 129 -33.48 48.10 -7.48
C ARG A 129 -34.34 49.01 -6.61
N LYS A 130 -34.04 49.10 -5.31
CA LYS A 130 -34.74 49.99 -4.36
C LYS A 130 -34.67 51.45 -4.80
N PHE A 131 -33.51 51.91 -5.29
CA PHE A 131 -33.36 53.26 -5.83
C PHE A 131 -34.22 53.50 -7.08
N ALA A 132 -34.21 52.58 -8.05
CA ALA A 132 -35.01 52.69 -9.27
C ALA A 132 -36.52 52.76 -8.97
N VAL A 133 -37.00 51.89 -8.08
CA VAL A 133 -38.39 51.90 -7.60
C VAL A 133 -38.74 53.23 -6.92
N SER A 134 -37.87 53.73 -6.04
CA SER A 134 -38.05 55.04 -5.37
C SER A 134 -38.15 56.19 -6.37
N LYS A 135 -37.37 56.16 -7.45
CA LYS A 135 -37.35 57.17 -8.51
C LYS A 135 -38.40 56.94 -9.60
N LYS A 136 -39.27 55.93 -9.45
CA LYS A 136 -40.28 55.52 -10.45
C LYS A 136 -39.67 55.23 -11.83
N ILE A 137 -38.45 54.71 -11.85
CA ILE A 137 -37.79 54.26 -13.08
C ILE A 137 -38.38 52.88 -13.40
N PRO A 138 -39.01 52.68 -14.59
CA PRO A 138 -39.60 51.41 -14.96
C PRO A 138 -38.51 50.34 -15.09
N LEU A 139 -38.72 49.20 -14.42
CA LEU A 139 -37.84 48.04 -14.46
C LEU A 139 -38.46 46.93 -15.33
N PRO A 140 -37.67 46.21 -16.14
CA PRO A 140 -38.14 45.03 -16.87
C PRO A 140 -38.68 43.95 -15.94
N GLN A 141 -39.70 43.20 -16.38
CA GLN A 141 -40.33 42.15 -15.59
C GLN A 141 -39.39 41.00 -15.20
N GLU A 142 -38.36 40.71 -16.00
CA GLU A 142 -37.36 39.70 -15.66
C GLU A 142 -36.52 40.07 -14.41
N MET A 143 -36.45 41.36 -14.09
CA MET A 143 -35.68 41.89 -12.96
C MET A 143 -36.44 41.83 -11.63
N ASP A 144 -37.73 41.45 -11.66
CA ASP A 144 -38.59 41.31 -10.48
C ASP A 144 -38.61 39.87 -9.93
N MET A 145 -38.02 38.90 -10.65
CA MET A 145 -38.16 37.45 -10.41
C MET A 145 -37.00 36.75 -9.67
N MET A 146 -36.15 37.48 -8.94
CA MET A 146 -35.14 36.90 -8.03
C MET A 146 -35.21 37.53 -6.64
#